data_AF-A0A1D6MQN8-F1
#
_entry.id   AF-A0A1D6MQN8-F1
#
_cell.length_a   1.000
_cell.length_b   1.000
_cell.length_c   1.000
_cell.angle_alpha   90.00
_cell.angle_beta   90.00
_cell.angle_gamma   90.00
#
_symmetry.space_group_name_H-M   'P 1'
#
loop_
_entity.id
_entity.type
_entity.pdbx_description
1 polymer ?
#
loop_
_entity_poly.entity_id
_entity_poly.type
_entity_poly.pdbx_seq_one_letter_code
_entity_poly.pdbx_strand_id
1 'polypeptide(L)'
;MLTETCVSNLTCFCCHLALNITAVQQYLETLHKHNGDAVDNSVETVEESLAGTDTEENGGGGCLKLFTNWPLMSAITLYCIFSLQDVAYAETFSLWAVSDRSFGGLSFTTTDVGNVLAMSGLFLFLYQMLIYPFLAKTVDHITLVRAVALLTLPVLASYPFFPSLSGFGLMVVVNCASFLKNTFSVTTITVFNILMNEAVTQDVRAAANGIAVTLMSISKAVAPAVAGIIFSWAQRRQTAAFLPGDHLVFFILNIFTFIGFVFTFRPFFVRGSAKH
;
A
#
# COMPACT_ATOMS: atom_id res chain seq x y z
N MET A 1 7.63 15.95 -28.20
CA MET A 1 8.93 16.16 -27.54
C MET A 1 8.77 16.71 -26.12
N LEU A 2 8.19 17.91 -25.91
CA LEU A 2 7.91 18.45 -24.54
C LEU A 2 7.04 17.53 -23.65
N THR A 3 6.06 16.84 -24.24
CA THR A 3 5.17 15.87 -23.56
C THR A 3 5.88 14.59 -23.12
N GLU A 4 6.91 14.14 -23.85
CA GLU A 4 7.67 12.92 -23.50
C GLU A 4 8.68 13.20 -22.38
N THR A 5 9.33 14.37 -22.38
CA THR A 5 10.19 14.81 -21.27
C THR A 5 9.42 14.99 -19.96
N CYS A 6 8.16 15.47 -20.02
CA CYS A 6 7.34 15.67 -18.81
C CYS A 6 6.77 14.34 -18.26
N VAL A 7 6.41 13.40 -19.15
CA VAL A 7 6.04 12.02 -18.79
C VAL A 7 7.24 11.30 -18.19
N SER A 8 8.42 11.44 -18.78
CA SER A 8 9.66 10.94 -18.20
C SER A 8 9.87 11.50 -16.80
N ASN A 9 9.64 12.80 -16.56
CA ASN A 9 9.83 13.41 -15.24
C ASN A 9 8.78 13.02 -14.18
N LEU A 10 7.52 12.77 -14.56
CA LEU A 10 6.45 12.38 -13.62
C LEU A 10 6.49 10.89 -13.29
N THR A 11 6.74 10.03 -14.30
CA THR A 11 7.10 8.63 -14.08
C THR A 11 8.41 8.55 -13.30
N CYS A 12 9.37 9.46 -13.52
CA CYS A 12 10.58 9.60 -12.71
C CYS A 12 10.30 10.09 -11.28
N PHE A 13 9.26 10.89 -11.01
CA PHE A 13 8.90 11.28 -9.63
C PHE A 13 8.21 10.14 -8.86
N CYS A 14 7.33 9.38 -9.50
CA CYS A 14 6.73 8.17 -8.93
C CYS A 14 7.77 7.05 -8.78
N CYS A 15 8.66 6.89 -9.77
CA CYS A 15 9.85 6.08 -9.67
C CYS A 15 10.81 6.63 -8.62
N HIS A 16 10.92 7.95 -8.41
CA HIS A 16 11.78 8.52 -7.37
C HIS A 16 11.18 8.31 -5.99
N LEU A 17 9.87 8.35 -5.80
CA LEU A 17 9.22 8.03 -4.53
C LEU A 17 9.34 6.52 -4.25
N ALA A 18 9.10 5.67 -5.26
CA ALA A 18 9.39 4.25 -5.18
C ALA A 18 10.89 3.99 -4.98
N LEU A 19 11.76 4.78 -5.59
CA LEU A 19 13.22 4.74 -5.43
C LEU A 19 13.66 5.28 -4.08
N ASN A 20 12.91 6.18 -3.45
CA ASN A 20 13.16 6.68 -2.10
C ASN A 20 12.72 5.63 -1.09
N ILE A 21 11.62 4.93 -1.35
CA ILE A 21 11.21 3.74 -0.59
C ILE A 21 12.23 2.60 -0.78
N THR A 22 12.72 2.36 -2.00
CA THR A 22 13.80 1.39 -2.23
C THR A 22 15.16 1.91 -1.82
N ALA A 23 15.40 3.23 -1.72
CA ALA A 23 16.64 3.81 -1.20
C ALA A 23 16.65 3.77 0.31
N VAL A 24 15.49 3.89 0.97
CA VAL A 24 15.33 3.47 2.37
C VAL A 24 15.63 1.98 2.51
N GLN A 25 15.18 1.15 1.56
CA GLN A 25 15.50 -0.28 1.53
C GLN A 25 17.00 -0.55 1.28
N GLN A 26 17.65 0.22 0.40
CA GLN A 26 19.08 0.14 0.07
C GLN A 26 19.95 0.70 1.19
N TYR A 27 19.48 1.74 1.88
CA TYR A 27 20.13 2.33 3.05
C TYR A 27 20.12 1.34 4.22
N LEU A 28 19.00 0.62 4.40
CA LEU A 28 18.88 -0.50 5.34
C LEU A 28 19.82 -1.67 4.97
N GLU A 29 19.98 -1.95 3.67
CA GLU A 29 20.89 -2.97 3.14
C GLU A 29 22.39 -2.58 3.29
N THR A 30 22.75 -1.30 3.16
CA THR A 30 24.13 -0.82 3.39
C THR A 30 24.54 -0.79 4.86
N LEU A 31 23.60 -0.55 5.79
CA LEU A 31 23.81 -0.70 7.23
C LEU A 31 24.16 -2.15 7.61
N HIS A 32 23.64 -3.13 6.86
CA HIS A 32 23.91 -4.55 7.06
C HIS A 32 25.36 -4.95 6.70
N LYS A 33 25.91 -4.43 5.58
CA LYS A 33 27.29 -4.75 5.17
C LYS A 33 28.34 -4.22 6.16
N HIS A 34 28.09 -3.06 6.76
CA HIS A 34 29.04 -2.46 7.70
C HIS A 34 29.07 -3.15 9.08
N ASN A 35 28.02 -3.90 9.45
CA ASN A 35 27.97 -4.69 10.68
C ASN A 35 28.36 -6.16 10.46
N GLY A 36 28.30 -6.67 9.23
CA GLY A 36 28.78 -8.02 8.87
C GLY A 36 30.30 -8.13 8.85
N ASP A 37 31.00 -7.07 8.43
CA ASP A 37 32.47 -7.04 8.36
C ASP A 37 33.14 -6.63 9.69
N ALA A 38 32.38 -6.12 10.67
CA ALA A 38 32.93 -5.63 11.94
C ALA A 38 32.92 -6.69 13.07
N VAL A 39 32.33 -7.87 12.85
CA VAL A 39 32.14 -8.90 13.91
C VAL A 39 33.12 -10.08 13.79
N ASP A 40 34.01 -10.09 12.79
CA ASP A 40 35.06 -11.10 12.68
C ASP A 40 36.44 -10.45 12.82
N ASN A 41 36.84 -10.16 14.07
CA ASN A 41 38.21 -10.33 14.58
C ASN A 41 38.37 -9.84 16.02
N SER A 42 39.07 -10.67 16.80
CA SER A 42 39.69 -10.46 18.13
C SER A 42 38.83 -10.65 19.40
N VAL A 43 39.30 -11.67 20.14
CA VAL A 43 38.97 -12.21 21.45
C VAL A 43 39.61 -11.39 22.59
N GLU A 44 39.15 -11.63 23.84
CA GLU A 44 39.71 -11.26 25.16
C GLU A 44 39.42 -9.82 25.66
N THR A 45 38.93 -9.54 26.87
CA THR A 45 39.16 -10.14 28.20
C THR A 45 37.98 -9.93 29.19
N VAL A 46 37.95 -10.81 30.19
CA VAL A 46 37.10 -10.87 31.41
C VAL A 46 37.25 -9.64 32.31
N GLU A 47 36.15 -9.16 32.91
CA GLU A 47 36.12 -8.73 34.32
C GLU A 47 34.69 -8.71 34.90
N GLU A 48 34.50 -9.49 35.95
CA GLU A 48 33.34 -9.53 36.83
C GLU A 48 33.59 -8.63 38.04
N SER A 49 32.69 -7.68 38.35
CA SER A 49 32.41 -7.22 39.73
C SER A 49 31.17 -6.31 39.82
N LEU A 50 30.13 -6.86 40.44
CA LEU A 50 29.32 -6.32 41.56
C LEU A 50 28.74 -4.89 41.54
N ALA A 51 27.41 -4.88 41.57
CA ALA A 51 26.50 -4.07 42.40
C ALA A 51 26.45 -2.53 42.24
N GLY A 52 25.25 -2.05 41.90
CA GLY A 52 24.77 -0.72 42.26
C GLY A 52 24.24 0.09 41.09
N THR A 53 22.91 0.17 41.01
CA THR A 53 22.09 1.30 40.51
C THR A 53 22.78 2.33 39.60
N ASP A 54 22.36 2.40 38.34
CA ASP A 54 21.47 3.47 37.90
C ASP A 54 20.91 3.20 36.51
N THR A 55 19.66 3.61 36.36
CA THR A 55 18.85 3.59 35.15
C THR A 55 19.53 4.42 34.07
N GLU A 56 19.97 3.81 32.96
CA GLU A 56 19.89 4.41 31.62
C GLU A 56 20.35 3.45 30.50
N GLU A 57 19.59 3.52 29.40
CA GLU A 57 19.91 3.06 28.05
C GLU A 57 20.11 1.57 27.76
N ASN A 58 18.99 0.84 27.62
CA ASN A 58 18.94 -0.28 26.68
C ASN A 58 17.66 -0.31 25.82
N GLY A 59 17.08 0.87 25.54
CA GLY A 59 15.91 1.03 24.68
C GLY A 59 16.23 1.07 23.17
N GLY A 60 17.48 1.34 22.80
CA GLY A 60 17.89 1.48 21.39
C GLY A 60 18.13 0.15 20.67
N GLY A 61 18.63 -0.87 21.38
CA GLY A 61 19.02 -2.15 20.78
C GLY A 61 17.85 -3.01 20.29
N GLY A 62 16.69 -2.91 20.94
CA GLY A 62 15.49 -3.67 20.54
C GLY A 62 14.85 -3.15 19.25
N CYS A 63 14.79 -1.82 19.09
CA CYS A 63 14.20 -1.18 17.91
C CYS A 63 15.06 -1.38 16.64
N LEU A 64 16.38 -1.22 16.76
CA LEU A 64 17.31 -1.49 15.64
C LEU A 64 17.30 -2.97 15.21
N LYS A 65 17.12 -3.91 16.15
CA LYS A 65 16.95 -5.34 15.83
C LYS A 65 15.69 -5.63 15.00
N LEU A 66 14.61 -4.86 15.17
CA LEU A 66 13.39 -5.02 14.37
C LEU A 66 13.63 -4.70 12.89
N PHE A 67 14.42 -3.67 12.60
CA PHE A 67 14.80 -3.32 11.22
C PHE A 67 15.65 -4.39 10.54
N THR A 68 16.31 -5.26 11.31
CA THR A 68 17.08 -6.39 10.78
C THR A 68 16.19 -7.61 10.48
N ASN A 69 14.96 -7.65 10.99
CA ASN A 69 14.01 -8.73 10.74
C ASN A 69 13.45 -8.62 9.32
N TRP A 70 14.07 -9.35 8.39
CA TRP A 70 13.75 -9.33 6.98
C TRP A 70 12.27 -9.67 6.67
N PRO A 71 11.65 -10.71 7.27
CA PRO A 71 10.21 -10.93 7.16
C PRO A 71 9.34 -9.74 7.57
N LEU A 72 9.63 -9.12 8.72
CA LEU A 72 8.89 -7.97 9.21
C LEU A 72 9.01 -6.79 8.24
N MET A 73 10.24 -6.45 7.83
CA MET A 73 10.49 -5.33 6.93
C MET A 73 9.83 -5.52 5.57
N SER A 74 9.87 -6.74 5.01
CA SER A 74 9.18 -7.03 3.74
C SER A 74 7.66 -6.88 3.84
N ALA A 75 7.06 -7.26 4.97
CA ALA A 75 5.63 -7.07 5.22
C ALA A 75 5.27 -5.59 5.41
N ILE A 76 6.10 -4.81 6.11
CA ILE A 76 5.94 -3.35 6.27
C ILE A 76 6.03 -2.64 4.92
N THR A 77 6.99 -3.00 4.06
CA THR A 77 7.14 -2.39 2.73
C THR A 77 5.90 -2.62 1.88
N LEU A 78 5.40 -3.86 1.81
CA LEU A 78 4.16 -4.16 1.09
C LEU A 78 2.95 -3.46 1.69
N TYR A 79 2.87 -3.41 3.02
CA TYR A 79 1.83 -2.67 3.73
C TYR A 79 1.81 -1.19 3.30
N CYS A 80 2.98 -0.56 3.19
CA CYS A 80 3.10 0.83 2.73
C CYS A 80 2.67 0.99 1.27
N ILE A 81 3.09 0.09 0.37
CA ILE A 81 2.72 0.13 -1.06
C ILE A 81 1.21 0.03 -1.24
N PHE A 82 0.58 -0.97 -0.63
CA PHE A 82 -0.88 -1.16 -0.76
C PHE A 82 -1.67 -0.06 -0.06
N SER A 83 -1.16 0.48 1.05
CA SER A 83 -1.78 1.62 1.75
C SER A 83 -1.71 2.92 0.95
N LEU A 84 -0.58 3.18 0.29
CA LEU A 84 -0.43 4.29 -0.66
C LEU A 84 -1.42 4.14 -1.82
N GLN A 85 -1.50 2.94 -2.41
CA GLN A 85 -2.43 2.64 -3.49
C GLN A 85 -3.90 2.82 -3.06
N ASP A 86 -4.23 2.42 -1.83
CA ASP A 86 -5.58 2.56 -1.28
C ASP A 86 -6.02 4.02 -1.21
N VAL A 87 -5.17 4.88 -0.65
CA VAL A 87 -5.42 6.32 -0.54
C VAL A 87 -5.40 6.99 -1.91
N ALA A 88 -4.45 6.64 -2.78
CA ALA A 88 -4.37 7.19 -4.13
C ALA A 88 -5.65 6.88 -4.92
N TYR A 89 -6.19 5.66 -4.78
CA TYR A 89 -7.50 5.34 -5.34
C TYR A 89 -8.61 6.20 -4.72
N ALA A 90 -8.66 6.37 -3.40
CA ALA A 90 -9.79 7.05 -2.75
C ALA A 90 -9.89 8.50 -3.20
N GLU A 91 -8.74 9.16 -3.30
CA GLU A 91 -8.60 10.53 -3.83
C GLU A 91 -8.97 10.58 -5.31
N THR A 92 -8.39 9.68 -6.10
CA THR A 92 -8.68 9.59 -7.54
C THR A 92 -10.16 9.34 -7.82
N PHE A 93 -10.78 8.41 -7.11
CA PHE A 93 -12.19 8.07 -7.25
C PHE A 93 -13.07 9.27 -6.94
N SER A 94 -12.76 10.00 -5.87
CA SER A 94 -13.52 11.19 -5.48
C SER A 94 -13.40 12.30 -6.53
N LEU A 95 -12.19 12.58 -7.02
CA LEU A 95 -11.95 13.57 -8.08
C LEU A 95 -12.60 13.17 -9.40
N TRP A 96 -12.48 11.91 -9.80
CA TRP A 96 -13.06 11.38 -11.03
C TRP A 96 -14.59 11.34 -10.99
N ALA A 97 -15.18 10.91 -9.88
CA ALA A 97 -16.64 10.84 -9.74
C ALA A 97 -17.27 12.23 -9.84
N VAL A 98 -16.65 13.26 -9.22
CA VAL A 98 -17.17 14.64 -9.27
C VAL A 98 -16.89 15.33 -10.61
N SER A 99 -15.83 14.95 -11.33
CA SER A 99 -15.46 15.54 -12.62
C SER A 99 -16.59 15.44 -13.66
N ASP A 100 -16.68 16.45 -14.54
CA ASP A 100 -17.71 16.48 -15.58
C ASP A 100 -17.55 15.34 -16.59
N ARG A 101 -18.68 14.94 -17.18
CA ARG A 101 -18.75 13.97 -18.28
C ARG A 101 -17.86 14.34 -19.47
N SER A 102 -17.66 15.63 -19.73
CA SER A 102 -16.77 16.13 -20.80
C SER A 102 -15.30 15.79 -20.57
N PHE A 103 -14.90 15.53 -19.32
CA PHE A 103 -13.56 15.08 -18.92
C PHE A 103 -13.53 13.59 -18.55
N GLY A 104 -14.56 12.82 -18.94
CA GLY A 104 -14.65 11.37 -18.66
C GLY A 104 -15.00 11.03 -17.21
N GLY A 105 -15.50 12.00 -16.42
CA GLY A 105 -15.99 11.77 -15.06
C GLY A 105 -17.47 11.37 -15.01
N LEU A 106 -18.04 11.27 -13.80
CA LEU A 106 -19.44 10.85 -13.63
C LEU A 106 -20.43 12.03 -13.47
N SER A 107 -19.94 13.26 -13.25
CA SER A 107 -20.73 14.43 -12.85
C SER A 107 -21.56 14.21 -11.58
N PHE A 108 -21.00 13.48 -10.60
CA PHE A 108 -21.64 13.28 -9.30
C PHE A 108 -21.50 14.50 -8.41
N THR A 109 -22.48 14.73 -7.54
CA THR A 109 -22.30 15.70 -6.45
C THR A 109 -21.40 15.12 -5.37
N THR A 110 -20.78 15.98 -4.55
CA THR A 110 -20.00 15.53 -3.38
C THR A 110 -20.86 14.73 -2.39
N THR A 111 -22.16 15.04 -2.31
CA THR A 111 -23.14 14.27 -1.52
C THR A 111 -23.33 12.86 -2.06
N ASP A 112 -23.41 12.69 -3.39
CA ASP A 112 -23.55 11.36 -4.00
C ASP A 112 -22.32 10.49 -3.75
N VAL A 113 -21.12 11.07 -3.89
CA VAL A 113 -19.87 10.38 -3.56
C VAL A 113 -19.83 10.00 -2.07
N GLY A 114 -20.23 10.92 -1.19
CA GLY A 114 -20.37 10.66 0.24
C GLY A 114 -21.32 9.50 0.54
N ASN A 115 -22.47 9.44 -0.15
CA ASN A 115 -23.45 8.35 0.00
C ASN A 115 -22.87 7.00 -0.44
N VAL A 116 -22.15 6.95 -1.57
CA VAL A 116 -21.48 5.73 -2.06
C VAL A 116 -20.43 5.24 -1.05
N LEU A 117 -19.61 6.15 -0.53
CA LEU A 117 -18.57 5.83 0.46
C LEU A 117 -19.19 5.37 1.80
N ALA A 118 -20.24 6.03 2.27
CA ALA A 118 -20.95 5.66 3.49
C ALA A 118 -21.61 4.28 3.39
N MET A 119 -22.31 4.00 2.28
CA MET A 119 -22.88 2.67 2.02
C MET A 119 -21.79 1.62 1.95
N SER A 120 -20.70 1.89 1.21
CA SER A 120 -19.55 0.99 1.13
C SER A 120 -18.98 0.69 2.52
N GLY A 121 -18.83 1.71 3.38
CA GLY A 121 -18.31 1.56 4.75
C GLY A 121 -19.18 0.66 5.65
N LEU A 122 -20.51 0.78 5.57
CA LEU A 122 -21.43 -0.08 6.33
C LEU A 122 -21.28 -1.55 5.90
N PHE A 123 -21.29 -1.84 4.60
CA PHE A 123 -21.13 -3.20 4.10
C PHE A 123 -19.74 -3.77 4.37
N LEU A 124 -18.72 -2.92 4.33
CA LEU A 124 -17.33 -3.29 4.66
C LEU A 124 -17.19 -3.73 6.11
N PHE A 125 -17.88 -3.06 7.03
CA PHE A 125 -17.94 -3.47 8.44
C PHE A 125 -18.55 -4.87 8.59
N LEU A 126 -19.66 -5.14 7.91
CA LEU A 126 -20.29 -6.47 7.90
C LEU A 126 -19.38 -7.54 7.30
N TYR A 127 -18.71 -7.23 6.20
CA TYR A 127 -17.72 -8.11 5.58
C TYR A 127 -16.60 -8.46 6.56
N GLN A 128 -16.05 -7.48 7.27
CA GLN A 128 -14.94 -7.68 8.20
C GLN A 128 -15.34 -8.52 9.41
N MET A 129 -16.57 -8.34 9.92
CA MET A 129 -17.10 -9.10 11.07
C MET A 129 -17.43 -10.55 10.71
N LEU A 130 -18.02 -10.79 9.53
CA LEU A 130 -18.65 -12.08 9.21
C LEU A 130 -17.84 -12.90 8.20
N ILE A 131 -17.36 -12.28 7.13
CA ILE A 131 -16.81 -12.97 5.95
C ILE A 131 -15.29 -13.11 6.07
N TYR A 132 -14.58 -12.03 6.44
CA TYR A 132 -13.12 -12.07 6.57
C TYR A 132 -12.61 -13.18 7.51
N PRO A 133 -13.20 -13.42 8.71
CA PRO A 133 -12.74 -14.49 9.59
C PRO A 133 -12.87 -15.89 8.98
N PHE A 134 -13.87 -16.09 8.11
CA PHE A 134 -14.02 -17.34 7.37
C PHE A 134 -12.95 -17.49 6.29
N LEU A 135 -12.68 -16.42 5.54
CA LEU A 135 -11.62 -16.40 4.53
C LEU A 135 -10.24 -16.62 5.14
N ALA A 136 -9.93 -15.97 6.26
CA ALA A 136 -8.66 -16.11 6.97
C ALA A 136 -8.42 -17.54 7.51
N LYS A 137 -9.48 -18.30 7.78
CA LYS A 137 -9.37 -19.71 8.23
C LYS A 137 -9.21 -20.70 7.07
N THR A 138 -9.63 -20.33 5.87
CA THR A 138 -9.73 -21.24 4.72
C THR A 138 -8.61 -21.04 3.70
N VAL A 139 -8.11 -19.81 3.54
CA VAL A 139 -7.12 -19.44 2.53
C VAL A 139 -5.86 -18.94 3.20
N ASP A 140 -4.70 -19.38 2.70
CA ASP A 140 -3.42 -18.83 3.14
C ASP A 140 -3.35 -17.31 2.88
N HIS A 141 -2.91 -16.57 3.90
CA HIS A 141 -2.86 -15.11 3.92
C HIS A 141 -2.24 -14.50 2.64
N ILE A 142 -1.07 -14.97 2.19
CA ILE A 142 -0.41 -14.40 1.01
C ILE A 142 -1.12 -14.79 -0.28
N THR A 143 -1.67 -15.99 -0.34
CA THR A 143 -2.47 -16.43 -1.50
C THR A 143 -3.73 -15.58 -1.62
N LEU A 144 -4.35 -15.23 -0.50
CA LEU A 144 -5.49 -14.31 -0.45
C LEU A 144 -5.13 -12.93 -0.97
N VAL A 145 -4.00 -12.34 -0.53
CA VAL A 145 -3.51 -11.04 -1.03
C VAL A 145 -3.28 -11.08 -2.55
N ARG A 146 -2.64 -12.13 -3.05
CA ARG A 146 -2.41 -12.31 -4.49
C ARG A 146 -3.71 -12.40 -5.27
N ALA A 147 -4.68 -13.16 -4.76
CA ALA A 147 -5.99 -13.29 -5.40
C ALA A 147 -6.74 -11.95 -5.43
N VAL A 148 -6.82 -11.23 -4.32
CA VAL A 148 -7.52 -9.93 -4.29
C VAL A 148 -6.80 -8.87 -5.11
N ALA A 149 -5.47 -8.89 -5.18
CA ALA A 149 -4.70 -8.00 -6.06
C ALA A 149 -4.99 -8.27 -7.54
N LEU A 150 -5.04 -9.55 -7.95
CA LEU A 150 -5.43 -9.93 -9.31
C LEU A 150 -6.87 -9.57 -9.65
N LEU A 151 -7.80 -9.69 -8.69
CA LEU A 151 -9.19 -9.28 -8.85
C LEU A 151 -9.37 -7.76 -8.87
N THR A 152 -8.47 -7.02 -8.20
CA THR A 152 -8.49 -5.55 -8.22
C THR A 152 -8.17 -5.00 -9.61
N LEU A 153 -7.33 -5.68 -10.39
CA LEU A 153 -6.95 -5.24 -11.73
C LEU A 153 -8.14 -5.09 -12.70
N PRO A 154 -8.97 -6.12 -12.96
CA PRO A 154 -10.13 -6.00 -13.83
C PRO A 154 -11.18 -5.05 -13.26
N VAL A 155 -11.30 -4.96 -11.92
CA VAL A 155 -12.19 -3.98 -11.27
C VAL A 155 -11.76 -2.57 -11.67
N LEU A 156 -10.50 -2.18 -11.46
CA LEU A 156 -10.01 -0.85 -11.84
C LEU A 156 -10.05 -0.61 -13.36
N ALA A 157 -9.75 -1.63 -14.16
CA ALA A 157 -9.82 -1.53 -15.62
C ALA A 157 -11.26 -1.28 -16.13
N SER A 158 -12.28 -1.60 -15.33
CA SER A 158 -13.68 -1.36 -15.69
C SER A 158 -14.15 0.10 -15.50
N TYR A 159 -13.48 0.89 -14.65
CA TYR A 159 -13.93 2.24 -14.26
C TYR A 159 -14.04 3.23 -15.43
N PRO A 160 -13.10 3.27 -16.40
CA PRO A 160 -13.22 4.13 -17.57
C PRO A 160 -14.49 3.91 -18.39
N PHE A 161 -15.15 2.75 -18.27
CA PHE A 161 -16.37 2.45 -19.02
C PHE A 161 -17.64 2.92 -18.31
N PHE A 162 -17.57 3.24 -17.01
CA PHE A 162 -18.74 3.67 -16.23
C PHE A 162 -19.41 4.96 -16.76
N PRO A 163 -18.68 5.97 -17.27
CA PRO A 163 -19.30 7.17 -17.86
C PRO A 163 -20.19 6.87 -19.08
N SER A 164 -20.10 5.68 -19.68
CA SER A 164 -21.02 5.24 -20.74
C SER A 164 -22.42 4.87 -20.21
N LEU A 165 -22.55 4.68 -18.89
CA LEU A 165 -23.81 4.37 -18.20
C LEU A 165 -24.42 5.65 -17.60
N SER A 166 -25.73 5.66 -17.45
CA SER A 166 -26.48 6.76 -16.83
C SER A 166 -27.62 6.27 -15.94
N GLY A 167 -28.05 7.12 -15.00
CA GLY A 167 -29.19 6.83 -14.12
C GLY A 167 -28.92 5.70 -13.13
N PHE A 168 -29.94 4.89 -12.87
CA PHE A 168 -29.92 3.85 -11.83
C PHE A 168 -28.81 2.79 -12.04
N GLY A 169 -28.59 2.37 -13.29
CA GLY A 169 -27.57 1.36 -13.60
C GLY A 169 -26.16 1.80 -13.22
N LEU A 170 -25.83 3.08 -13.45
CA LEU A 170 -24.54 3.64 -13.04
C LEU A 170 -24.37 3.61 -11.52
N MET A 171 -25.42 3.98 -10.77
CA MET A 171 -25.37 4.01 -9.31
C MET A 171 -25.13 2.61 -8.74
N VAL A 172 -25.79 1.59 -9.29
CA VAL A 172 -25.57 0.18 -8.90
C VAL A 172 -24.15 -0.27 -9.19
N VAL A 173 -23.64 -0.01 -10.40
CA VAL A 173 -22.29 -0.42 -10.82
C VAL A 173 -21.22 0.26 -9.98
N VAL A 174 -21.33 1.57 -9.75
CA VAL A 174 -20.37 2.34 -8.93
C VAL A 174 -20.35 1.85 -7.48
N ASN A 175 -21.53 1.62 -6.89
CA ASN A 175 -21.60 1.09 -5.51
C ASN A 175 -21.01 -0.32 -5.41
N CYS A 176 -21.31 -1.20 -6.36
CA CYS A 176 -20.77 -2.56 -6.38
C CYS A 176 -19.25 -2.56 -6.56
N ALA A 177 -18.74 -1.79 -7.52
CA ALA A 177 -17.31 -1.68 -7.78
C ALA A 177 -16.56 -1.03 -6.60
N SER A 178 -17.11 0.03 -6.03
CA SER A 178 -16.58 0.67 -4.82
C SER A 178 -16.53 -0.31 -3.66
N PHE A 179 -17.62 -1.05 -3.41
CA PHE A 179 -17.66 -2.05 -2.35
C PHE A 179 -16.60 -3.15 -2.56
N LEU A 180 -16.49 -3.70 -3.78
CA LEU A 180 -15.50 -4.71 -4.12
C LEU A 180 -14.07 -4.20 -3.91
N LYS A 181 -13.73 -3.02 -4.44
CA LYS A 181 -12.39 -2.44 -4.25
C LYS A 181 -12.10 -2.26 -2.78
N ASN A 182 -13.00 -1.63 -2.02
CA ASN A 182 -12.79 -1.37 -0.59
C ASN A 182 -12.61 -2.69 0.20
N THR A 183 -13.37 -3.72 -0.16
CA THR A 183 -13.25 -5.07 0.41
C THR A 183 -11.86 -5.67 0.14
N PHE A 184 -11.35 -5.59 -1.09
CA PHE A 184 -10.02 -6.07 -1.45
C PHE A 184 -8.91 -5.31 -0.73
N SER A 185 -9.07 -3.98 -0.62
CA SER A 185 -8.13 -3.12 0.09
C SER A 185 -8.04 -3.48 1.57
N VAL A 186 -9.18 -3.53 2.28
CA VAL A 186 -9.21 -3.91 3.69
C VAL A 186 -8.65 -5.31 3.90
N THR A 187 -9.02 -6.28 3.06
CA THR A 187 -8.47 -7.65 3.14
C THR A 187 -6.94 -7.64 3.07
N THR A 188 -6.37 -6.86 2.15
CA THR A 188 -4.91 -6.74 1.99
C THR A 188 -4.25 -6.12 3.22
N ILE A 189 -4.80 -5.02 3.70
CA ILE A 189 -4.33 -4.32 4.91
C ILE A 189 -4.40 -5.23 6.14
N THR A 190 -5.50 -5.96 6.33
CA THR A 190 -5.64 -6.89 7.47
C THR A 190 -4.63 -8.03 7.38
N VAL A 191 -4.43 -8.62 6.20
CA VAL A 191 -3.44 -9.69 6.02
C VAL A 191 -2.03 -9.20 6.38
N PHE A 192 -1.60 -8.03 5.90
CA PHE A 192 -0.26 -7.54 6.25
C PHE A 192 -0.12 -7.23 7.73
N ASN A 193 -1.17 -6.73 8.39
CA ASN A 193 -1.17 -6.58 9.84
C ASN A 193 -0.97 -7.93 10.56
N ILE A 194 -1.59 -9.01 10.09
CA ILE A 194 -1.37 -10.35 10.64
C ILE A 194 0.06 -10.81 10.39
N LEU A 195 0.56 -10.71 9.16
CA LEU A 195 1.91 -11.16 8.79
C LEU A 195 3.03 -10.42 9.55
N MET A 196 2.88 -9.12 9.77
CA MET A 196 3.83 -8.34 10.59
C MET A 196 3.83 -8.82 12.04
N ASN A 197 2.66 -9.13 12.60
CA ASN A 197 2.53 -9.64 13.97
C ASN A 197 3.03 -11.08 14.14
N GLU A 198 2.93 -11.92 13.09
CA GLU A 198 3.52 -13.27 13.07
C GLU A 198 5.05 -13.24 12.93
N ALA A 199 5.61 -12.22 12.28
CA ALA A 199 7.05 -12.08 12.07
C ALA A 199 7.83 -11.72 13.34
N VAL A 200 7.15 -11.31 14.43
CA VAL A 200 7.78 -10.83 15.66
C VAL A 200 7.21 -11.49 16.92
N THR A 201 8.04 -11.59 17.95
CA THR A 201 7.66 -12.06 19.28
C THR A 201 6.77 -11.02 20.00
N GLN A 202 5.93 -11.48 20.92
CA GLN A 202 4.88 -10.64 21.53
C GLN A 202 5.40 -9.42 22.30
N ASP A 203 6.59 -9.52 22.90
CA ASP A 203 7.27 -8.47 23.66
C ASP A 203 7.61 -7.24 22.81
N VAL A 204 7.86 -7.42 21.52
CA VAL A 204 8.22 -6.32 20.60
C VAL A 204 7.12 -5.97 19.59
N ARG A 205 5.94 -6.60 19.66
CA ARG A 205 4.81 -6.33 18.74
C ARG A 205 4.35 -4.88 18.78
N ALA A 206 4.34 -4.26 19.96
CA ALA A 206 3.93 -2.86 20.10
C ALA A 206 4.88 -1.93 19.33
N ALA A 207 6.19 -2.12 19.47
CA ALA A 207 7.19 -1.34 18.75
C ALA A 207 7.14 -1.60 17.23
N ALA A 208 7.02 -2.87 16.82
CA ALA A 208 6.91 -3.24 15.41
C ALA A 208 5.67 -2.62 14.73
N ASN A 209 4.50 -2.69 15.38
CA ASN A 209 3.29 -2.05 14.86
C ASN A 209 3.40 -0.53 14.88
N GLY A 210 4.05 0.07 15.88
CA GLY A 210 4.34 1.50 15.92
C GLY A 210 5.12 1.96 14.68
N ILE A 211 6.24 1.29 14.39
CA ILE A 211 7.05 1.56 13.19
C ILE A 211 6.24 1.36 11.91
N ALA A 212 5.52 0.24 11.81
CA ALA A 212 4.70 -0.08 10.64
C ALA A 212 3.63 0.98 10.37
N VAL A 213 2.89 1.40 11.40
CA VAL A 213 1.82 2.41 11.28
C VAL A 213 2.40 3.78 10.96
N THR A 214 3.56 4.15 11.52
CA THR A 214 4.24 5.42 11.18
C THR A 214 4.66 5.45 9.71
N LEU A 215 5.35 4.41 9.22
CA LEU A 215 5.78 4.32 7.82
C LEU A 215 4.58 4.28 6.86
N MET A 216 3.54 3.53 7.22
CA MET A 216 2.27 3.52 6.48
C MET A 216 1.67 4.92 6.43
N SER A 217 1.63 5.65 7.54
CA SER A 217 1.01 6.98 7.60
C SER A 217 1.77 8.01 6.77
N ILE A 218 3.10 7.96 6.76
CA ILE A 218 3.92 8.78 5.85
C ILE A 218 3.57 8.45 4.39
N SER A 219 3.45 7.17 4.05
CA SER A 219 3.09 6.72 2.70
C SER A 219 1.70 7.23 2.29
N LYS A 220 0.73 7.16 3.21
CA LYS A 220 -0.63 7.70 3.00
C LYS A 220 -0.64 9.22 2.85
N ALA A 221 0.21 9.95 3.56
CA ALA A 221 0.26 11.41 3.48
C ALA A 221 0.72 11.92 2.11
N VAL A 222 1.59 11.17 1.42
CA VAL A 222 2.10 11.53 0.08
C VAL A 222 1.11 11.15 -1.03
N ALA A 223 0.24 10.16 -0.78
CA ALA A 223 -0.64 9.60 -1.80
C ALA A 223 -1.61 10.61 -2.46
N PRO A 224 -2.28 11.53 -1.73
CA PRO A 224 -3.17 12.53 -2.36
C PRO A 224 -2.44 13.47 -3.30
N ALA A 225 -1.21 13.90 -2.96
CA ALA A 225 -0.42 14.75 -3.83
C ALA A 225 -0.06 14.04 -5.14
N VAL A 226 0.38 12.79 -5.06
CA VAL A 226 0.70 11.96 -6.25
C VAL A 226 -0.55 11.73 -7.10
N ALA A 227 -1.66 11.33 -6.48
CA ALA A 227 -2.93 11.12 -7.17
C ALA A 227 -3.44 12.39 -7.85
N GLY A 228 -3.39 13.54 -7.18
CA GLY A 228 -3.79 14.83 -7.73
C GLY A 228 -2.96 15.25 -8.94
N ILE A 229 -1.64 15.03 -8.91
CA ILE A 229 -0.76 15.35 -10.06
C ILE A 229 -1.10 14.43 -11.25
N ILE A 230 -1.25 13.13 -11.02
CA ILE A 230 -1.64 12.16 -12.06
C ILE A 230 -2.99 12.53 -12.66
N PHE A 231 -3.97 12.85 -11.81
CA PHE A 231 -5.32 13.22 -12.22
C PHE A 231 -5.35 14.53 -13.01
N SER A 232 -4.62 15.56 -12.56
CA SER A 232 -4.49 16.83 -13.29
C SER A 232 -3.82 16.64 -14.66
N TRP A 233 -2.80 15.76 -14.72
CA TRP A 233 -2.15 15.42 -15.99
C TRP A 233 -3.10 14.70 -16.94
N ALA A 234 -3.89 13.76 -16.44
CA ALA A 234 -4.93 13.08 -17.20
C ALA A 234 -5.99 14.05 -17.75
N GLN A 235 -6.46 15.00 -16.94
CA GLN A 235 -7.41 16.02 -17.38
C GLN A 235 -6.88 16.90 -18.53
N ARG A 236 -5.57 17.14 -18.62
CA ARG A 236 -4.97 17.90 -19.73
C ARG A 236 -4.89 17.11 -21.04
N ARG A 237 -5.08 15.78 -20.99
CA ARG A 237 -4.80 14.86 -22.10
C ARG A 237 -6.05 14.15 -22.64
N GLN A 238 -7.23 14.73 -22.43
CA GLN A 238 -8.51 14.13 -22.83
C GLN A 238 -8.65 13.87 -24.34
N THR A 239 -7.96 14.64 -25.20
CA THR A 239 -8.06 14.53 -26.66
C THR A 239 -6.96 13.68 -27.31
N ALA A 240 -6.13 12.97 -26.53
CA ALA A 240 -5.06 12.15 -27.08
C ALA A 240 -5.57 10.84 -27.72
N ALA A 241 -5.01 10.47 -28.87
CA ALA A 241 -5.38 9.26 -29.62
C ALA A 241 -4.93 7.95 -28.96
N PHE A 242 -3.97 7.99 -28.02
CA PHE A 242 -3.48 6.83 -27.27
C PHE A 242 -3.59 7.11 -25.77
N LEU A 243 -4.35 6.27 -25.05
CA LEU A 243 -4.73 6.43 -23.64
C LEU A 243 -5.36 7.81 -23.34
N PRO A 244 -6.66 8.00 -23.62
CA PRO A 244 -7.40 9.18 -23.18
C PRO A 244 -7.33 9.34 -21.66
N GLY A 245 -7.51 10.57 -21.18
CA GLY A 245 -7.21 10.95 -19.80
C GLY A 245 -7.86 10.07 -18.74
N ASP A 246 -9.13 9.73 -18.92
CA ASP A 246 -9.90 8.82 -18.07
C ASP A 246 -9.30 7.41 -17.98
N HIS A 247 -8.91 6.81 -19.12
CA HIS A 247 -8.25 5.51 -19.14
C HIS A 247 -6.86 5.54 -18.51
N LEU A 248 -6.15 6.65 -18.65
CA LEU A 248 -4.78 6.81 -18.16
C LEU A 248 -4.68 6.74 -16.64
N VAL A 249 -5.63 7.36 -15.92
CA VAL A 249 -5.60 7.39 -14.45
C VAL A 249 -5.77 5.98 -13.88
N PHE A 250 -6.79 5.26 -14.33
CA PHE A 250 -7.04 3.89 -13.87
C PHE A 250 -5.99 2.90 -14.38
N PHE A 251 -5.38 3.16 -15.53
CA PHE A 251 -4.23 2.39 -16.01
C PHE A 251 -3.00 2.57 -15.09
N ILE A 252 -2.69 3.78 -14.64
CA ILE A 252 -1.60 4.02 -13.70
C ILE A 252 -1.89 3.35 -12.36
N LEU A 253 -3.12 3.46 -11.83
CA LEU A 253 -3.50 2.72 -10.63
C LEU A 253 -3.33 1.20 -10.81
N ASN A 254 -3.70 0.65 -11.97
CA ASN A 254 -3.45 -0.76 -12.29
C ASN A 254 -1.97 -1.13 -12.28
N ILE A 255 -1.09 -0.28 -12.81
CA ILE A 255 0.37 -0.49 -12.75
C ILE A 255 0.83 -0.56 -11.30
N PHE A 256 0.39 0.35 -10.42
CA PHE A 256 0.75 0.32 -9.00
C PHE A 256 0.25 -0.96 -8.31
N THR A 257 -0.99 -1.38 -8.57
CA THR A 257 -1.52 -2.65 -8.07
C THR A 257 -0.71 -3.85 -8.59
N PHE A 258 -0.29 -3.83 -9.85
CA PHE A 258 0.53 -4.89 -10.44
C PHE A 258 1.94 -4.93 -9.84
N ILE A 259 2.57 -3.78 -9.57
CA ILE A 259 3.85 -3.70 -8.86
C ILE A 259 3.71 -4.30 -7.46
N GLY A 260 2.67 -3.89 -6.71
CA GLY A 260 2.37 -4.46 -5.40
C GLY A 260 2.17 -5.97 -5.45
N PHE A 261 1.44 -6.47 -6.45
CA PHE A 261 1.27 -7.90 -6.71
C PHE A 261 2.61 -8.62 -6.95
N VAL A 262 3.47 -8.10 -7.83
CA VAL A 262 4.80 -8.69 -8.10
C VAL A 262 5.65 -8.72 -6.84
N PHE A 263 5.58 -7.68 -5.99
CA PHE A 263 6.35 -7.61 -4.75
C PHE A 263 5.88 -8.62 -3.70
N THR A 264 4.71 -9.23 -3.86
CA THR A 264 4.27 -10.34 -2.99
C THR A 264 5.02 -11.66 -3.27
N PHE A 265 5.77 -11.76 -4.38
CA PHE A 265 6.55 -12.94 -4.73
C PHE A 265 7.98 -12.83 -4.19
N ARG A 266 8.65 -13.98 -4.08
CA ARG A 266 10.08 -14.01 -3.78
C ARG A 266 10.85 -13.40 -4.97
N PRO A 267 11.95 -12.67 -4.74
CA PRO A 267 12.67 -12.49 -3.47
C PRO A 267 12.15 -11.35 -2.56
N PHE A 268 11.19 -10.55 -3.02
CA PHE A 268 10.76 -9.32 -2.34
C PHE A 268 10.02 -9.56 -1.03
N PHE A 269 9.12 -10.55 -1.00
CA PHE A 269 8.44 -10.97 0.22
C PHE A 269 9.05 -12.24 0.79
N VAL A 270 9.44 -12.19 2.06
CA VAL A 270 9.94 -13.36 2.79
C VAL A 270 9.03 -13.64 3.97
N ARG A 271 8.45 -14.83 3.97
CA ARG A 271 7.62 -15.29 5.08
C ARG A 271 8.50 -15.63 6.27
N GLY A 272 8.16 -15.09 7.44
CA GLY A 272 8.79 -15.45 8.70
C GLY A 272 8.50 -16.92 9.00
N SER A 273 9.54 -17.70 9.29
CA SER A 273 9.39 -19.08 9.74
C SER A 273 9.14 -19.08 11.26
N ALA A 274 8.04 -18.48 11.71
CA ALA A 274 7.58 -18.67 13.08
C ALA A 274 6.95 -20.07 13.17
N LYS A 275 7.78 -21.07 13.52
CA LYS A 275 7.27 -22.38 13.97
C LYS A 275 6.44 -22.13 15.23
N HIS A 276 5.15 -22.39 15.15
CA HIS A 276 4.35 -22.75 16.31
C HIS A 276 4.58 -24.24 16.62
#